data_AF-X1J285-F1
#
_entry.id   AF-X1J285-F1
#
_cell.length_a   1.000
_cell.length_b   1.000
_cell.length_c   1.000
_cell.angle_alpha   90.00
_cell.angle_beta   90.00
_cell.angle_gamma   90.00
#
_symmetry.space_group_name_H-M   'P 1'
#
loop_
_entity.id
_entity.type
_entity.pdbx_description
1 polymer ?
#
loop_
_entity_poly.entity_id
_entity_poly.type
_entity_poly.pdbx_seq_one_letter_code
_entity_poly.pdbx_strand_id
1 'polypeptide(L)'
;MLIRELGKGRLYKLVGVRRYESARRRGIYEYGGFIRPDNQVGGASNVYPILHWTDADVFNYLSTKGLPTSGLYKKYGVSGCYWCPFYQAEIYLRILSDNPNLYDGFIEWEEELGPSVVGNIYLRDLKEQLQRSEAER
;
A
#
# COMPACT_ATOMS: atom_id res chain seq x y z
N MET A 1 -8.91 -25.71 6.26
CA MET A 1 -10.13 -24.95 5.94
C MET A 1 -10.35 -24.83 4.42
N LEU A 2 -9.37 -24.38 3.61
CA LEU A 2 -9.52 -24.24 2.15
C LEU A 2 -9.72 -25.53 1.33
N ILE A 3 -9.05 -26.64 1.67
CA ILE A 3 -9.19 -27.94 0.97
C ILE A 3 -10.62 -28.51 1.10
N ARG A 4 -11.32 -28.18 2.19
CA ARG A 4 -12.71 -28.63 2.41
C ARG A 4 -13.68 -27.92 1.47
N GLU A 5 -13.43 -26.64 1.17
CA GLU A 5 -14.29 -25.79 0.33
C GLU A 5 -13.96 -25.88 -1.17
N LEU A 6 -12.66 -25.97 -1.52
CA LEU A 6 -12.16 -25.91 -2.91
C LEU A 6 -11.70 -27.28 -3.44
N GLY A 7 -11.78 -28.32 -2.62
CA GLY A 7 -11.34 -29.68 -2.96
C GLY A 7 -9.83 -29.88 -2.90
N LYS A 8 -9.36 -31.04 -3.41
CA LYS A 8 -7.93 -31.44 -3.44
C LYS A 8 -7.16 -30.88 -4.65
N GLY A 9 -7.77 -29.94 -5.40
CA GLY A 9 -7.15 -29.35 -6.58
C GLY A 9 -5.97 -28.45 -6.23
N ARG A 10 -5.10 -28.20 -7.22
CA ARG A 10 -4.00 -27.25 -7.07
C ARG A 10 -4.56 -25.83 -7.10
N LEU A 11 -4.33 -25.06 -6.03
CA LEU A 11 -4.85 -23.71 -5.88
C LEU A 11 -3.84 -22.69 -6.44
N TYR A 12 -4.30 -21.82 -7.34
CA TYR A 12 -3.54 -20.68 -7.83
C TYR A 12 -4.17 -19.38 -7.35
N LYS A 13 -3.36 -18.52 -6.72
CA LYS A 13 -3.77 -17.20 -6.25
C LYS A 13 -3.19 -16.15 -7.19
N LEU A 14 -4.05 -15.41 -7.88
CA LEU A 14 -3.62 -14.26 -8.66
C LEU A 14 -3.32 -13.08 -7.73
N VAL A 15 -2.12 -12.54 -7.80
CA VAL A 15 -1.64 -11.46 -6.93
C VAL A 15 -1.22 -10.28 -7.79
N GLY A 16 -1.85 -9.12 -7.57
CA GLY A 16 -1.59 -7.86 -8.28
C GLY A 16 -0.35 -7.11 -7.80
N VAL A 17 0.65 -7.79 -7.24
CA VAL A 17 1.88 -7.16 -6.75
C VAL A 17 2.83 -6.90 -7.92
N ARG A 18 3.47 -5.72 -7.91
CA ARG A 18 4.45 -5.28 -8.90
C ARG A 18 5.80 -5.04 -8.23
N ARG A 19 6.88 -5.38 -8.93
CA ARG A 19 8.26 -5.19 -8.47
C ARG A 19 8.59 -3.71 -8.25
N TYR A 20 8.00 -2.84 -9.06
CA TYR A 20 8.35 -1.42 -9.12
C TYR A 20 7.60 -0.55 -8.10
N GLU A 21 6.75 -1.12 -7.26
CA GLU A 21 6.00 -0.39 -6.23
C GLU A 21 6.88 0.11 -5.07
N SER A 22 8.00 -0.55 -4.78
CA SER A 22 8.98 -0.06 -3.80
C SER A 22 10.34 -0.74 -3.94
N ALA A 23 11.40 -0.12 -3.39
CA ALA A 23 12.73 -0.73 -3.32
C ALA A 23 12.69 -2.09 -2.59
N ARG A 24 11.89 -2.21 -1.52
CA ARG A 24 11.70 -3.46 -0.79
C ARG A 24 11.10 -4.56 -1.69
N ARG A 25 10.03 -4.25 -2.43
CA ARG A 25 9.43 -5.22 -3.37
C ARG A 25 10.41 -5.58 -4.48
N ARG A 26 11.21 -4.62 -4.95
CA ARG A 26 12.25 -4.87 -5.94
C ARG A 26 13.22 -5.97 -5.52
N GLY A 27 13.64 -5.98 -4.24
CA GLY A 27 14.49 -7.02 -3.66
C GLY A 27 13.76 -8.34 -3.42
N ILE A 28 12.55 -8.32 -2.83
CA ILE A 28 11.75 -9.54 -2.58
C ILE A 28 11.46 -10.32 -3.87
N TYR A 29 11.25 -9.60 -4.97
CA TYR A 29 10.91 -10.16 -6.27
C TYR A 29 12.05 -10.09 -7.28
N GLU A 30 13.30 -9.87 -6.82
CA GLU A 30 14.47 -9.81 -7.69
C GLU A 30 14.74 -11.16 -8.36
N TYR A 31 14.63 -12.23 -7.58
CA TYR A 31 14.85 -13.60 -8.02
C TYR A 31 13.57 -14.41 -7.87
N GLY A 32 13.26 -15.24 -8.87
CA GLY A 32 12.12 -16.16 -8.88
C GLY A 32 11.06 -15.85 -9.92
N GLY A 33 10.45 -16.89 -10.48
CA GLY A 33 9.47 -16.78 -11.57
C GLY A 33 8.12 -16.19 -11.17
N PHE A 34 7.25 -16.04 -12.17
CA PHE A 34 5.88 -15.54 -12.04
C PHE A 34 4.97 -16.43 -11.20
N ILE A 35 5.36 -17.68 -10.94
CA ILE A 35 4.63 -18.63 -10.11
C ILE A 35 5.55 -19.07 -8.96
N ARG A 36 5.10 -18.90 -7.72
CA ARG A 36 5.86 -19.26 -6.51
C ARG A 36 4.98 -20.06 -5.56
N PRO A 37 5.54 -20.99 -4.78
CA PRO A 37 4.80 -21.62 -3.69
C PRO A 37 4.21 -20.56 -2.75
N ASP A 38 2.99 -20.80 -2.28
CA ASP A 38 2.41 -19.97 -1.24
C ASP A 38 2.85 -20.47 0.14
N ASN A 39 3.55 -19.61 0.88
CA ASN A 39 4.06 -19.93 2.21
C ASN A 39 2.97 -19.83 3.31
N GLN A 40 1.80 -19.26 3.00
CA GLN A 40 0.69 -19.13 3.95
C GLN A 40 -0.33 -20.27 3.81
N VAL A 41 -0.51 -20.80 2.60
CA VAL A 41 -1.47 -21.87 2.33
C VAL A 41 -0.74 -23.03 1.66
N GLY A 42 -0.49 -24.08 2.43
CA GLY A 42 0.17 -25.29 1.96
C GLY A 42 -0.51 -25.89 0.71
N GLY A 43 0.29 -26.20 -0.30
CA GLY A 43 -0.18 -26.73 -1.59
C GLY A 43 -0.71 -25.70 -2.58
N ALA A 44 -0.80 -24.42 -2.21
CA ALA A 44 -1.17 -23.34 -3.11
C ALA A 44 0.06 -22.70 -3.79
N SER A 45 -0.18 -21.97 -4.87
CA SER A 45 0.84 -21.18 -5.58
C SER A 45 0.35 -19.76 -5.82
N ASN A 46 1.20 -18.78 -5.55
CA ASN A 46 0.97 -17.39 -5.92
C ASN A 46 1.43 -17.17 -7.36
N VAL A 47 0.61 -16.46 -8.14
CA VAL A 47 0.85 -16.12 -9.54
C VAL A 47 0.85 -14.59 -9.66
N TYR A 48 1.89 -14.03 -10.25
CA TYR A 48 2.14 -12.59 -10.30
C TYR A 48 2.10 -12.06 -11.75
N PRO A 49 0.93 -11.99 -12.40
CA PRO A 49 0.82 -11.73 -13.84
C PRO A 49 1.35 -10.35 -14.26
N ILE A 50 1.34 -9.39 -13.34
CA ILE A 50 1.79 -8.01 -13.58
C ILE A 50 3.09 -7.67 -12.84
N LEU A 51 3.88 -8.68 -12.45
CA LEU A 51 5.06 -8.48 -11.60
C LEU A 51 6.04 -7.43 -12.14
N HIS A 52 6.18 -7.37 -13.47
CA HIS A 52 7.09 -6.45 -14.15
C HIS A 52 6.38 -5.24 -14.76
N TRP A 53 5.13 -4.98 -14.39
CA TRP A 53 4.45 -3.78 -14.84
C TRP A 53 4.90 -2.58 -14.01
N THR A 54 5.23 -1.50 -14.71
CA THR A 54 5.47 -0.18 -14.13
C THR A 54 4.13 0.53 -13.84
N ASP A 55 4.19 1.71 -13.23
CA ASP A 55 3.01 2.57 -13.11
C ASP A 55 2.47 2.98 -14.49
N ALA A 56 3.35 3.30 -15.44
CA ALA A 56 2.96 3.64 -16.80
C ALA A 56 2.21 2.48 -17.49
N ASP A 57 2.69 1.24 -17.34
CA ASP A 57 2.02 0.07 -17.93
C ASP A 57 0.60 -0.11 -17.38
N VAL A 58 0.43 0.05 -16.07
CA VAL A 58 -0.88 -0.04 -15.42
C VAL A 58 -1.80 1.07 -15.92
N PHE A 59 -1.36 2.32 -15.90
CA PHE A 59 -2.20 3.45 -16.33
C PHE A 59 -2.56 3.36 -17.82
N ASN A 60 -1.60 2.99 -18.67
CA ASN A 60 -1.84 2.79 -20.09
C ASN A 60 -2.85 1.66 -20.33
N TYR A 61 -2.73 0.54 -19.60
CA TYR A 61 -3.69 -0.55 -19.72
C TYR A 61 -5.09 -0.15 -19.27
N LEU A 62 -5.21 0.50 -18.11
CA LEU A 62 -6.51 0.97 -17.61
C LEU A 62 -7.17 1.95 -18.58
N SER A 63 -6.38 2.90 -19.11
CA SER A 63 -6.86 3.88 -20.10
C SER A 63 -7.28 3.23 -21.42
N THR A 64 -6.42 2.40 -22.01
CA THR A 64 -6.70 1.74 -23.30
C THR A 64 -7.86 0.74 -23.23
N LYS A 65 -8.13 0.18 -22.06
CA LYS A 65 -9.29 -0.71 -21.82
C LYS A 65 -10.53 0.01 -21.33
N GLY A 66 -10.49 1.33 -21.14
CA GLY A 66 -11.61 2.11 -20.60
C GLY A 66 -12.06 1.64 -19.22
N LEU A 67 -11.13 1.11 -18.41
CA LEU A 67 -11.45 0.60 -17.08
C LEU A 67 -11.60 1.76 -16.10
N PRO A 68 -12.67 1.77 -15.28
CA PRO A 68 -12.89 2.83 -14.32
C PRO A 68 -11.80 2.80 -13.23
N THR A 69 -11.24 3.97 -12.94
CA THR A 69 -10.34 4.15 -11.80
C THR A 69 -11.02 4.95 -10.71
N SER A 70 -10.82 4.58 -9.45
CA SER A 70 -11.26 5.43 -8.33
C SER A 70 -10.50 6.76 -8.37
N GLY A 71 -11.23 7.88 -8.30
CA GLY A 71 -10.62 9.22 -8.19
C GLY A 71 -9.72 9.37 -6.95
N LEU A 72 -9.91 8.52 -5.94
CA LEU A 72 -9.09 8.48 -4.73
C LEU A 72 -7.63 8.09 -5.01
N TYR A 73 -7.35 7.33 -6.07
CA TYR A 73 -5.97 7.03 -6.45
C TYR A 73 -5.23 8.29 -6.93
N LYS A 74 -5.91 9.22 -7.61
CA LYS A 74 -5.32 10.50 -8.00
C LYS A 74 -5.02 11.37 -6.78
N LYS A 75 -5.90 11.28 -5.77
CA LYS A 75 -5.83 12.10 -4.56
C LYS A 75 -4.78 11.60 -3.57
N TYR A 76 -4.81 10.33 -3.24
CA TYR A 76 -3.96 9.74 -2.18
C TYR A 76 -2.80 8.89 -2.73
N GLY A 77 -2.87 8.45 -3.99
CA GLY A 77 -1.82 7.65 -4.64
C GLY A 77 -1.85 6.16 -4.30
N VAL A 78 -2.64 5.74 -3.30
CA VAL A 78 -2.73 4.35 -2.84
C VAL A 78 -4.16 3.98 -2.46
N SER A 79 -4.51 2.69 -2.56
CA SER A 79 -5.74 2.11 -1.99
C SER A 79 -5.52 1.48 -0.61
N GLY A 80 -4.47 1.92 0.09
CA GLY A 80 -4.12 1.39 1.40
C GLY A 80 -5.13 1.77 2.49
N CYS A 81 -4.86 1.30 3.70
CA CYS A 81 -5.65 1.66 4.88
C CYS A 81 -5.44 3.15 5.18
N TYR A 82 -6.37 3.97 4.71
CA TYR A 82 -6.45 5.40 4.99
C TYR A 82 -6.37 5.74 6.50
N TRP A 83 -6.73 4.80 7.37
CA TRP A 83 -6.72 4.93 8.83
C TRP A 83 -5.42 4.45 9.49
N CYS A 84 -4.57 3.74 8.77
CA CYS A 84 -3.36 3.16 9.37
C CYS A 84 -2.35 4.28 9.59
N PRO A 85 -1.80 4.46 10.81
CA PRO A 85 -0.71 5.40 11.11
C PRO A 85 0.70 4.81 10.87
N PHE A 86 0.80 3.56 10.41
CA PHE A 86 2.06 2.82 10.17
C PHE A 86 2.53 2.76 8.70
N TYR A 87 2.27 3.80 7.93
CA TYR A 87 2.61 3.92 6.50
C TYR A 87 3.73 4.94 6.26
N GLN A 88 3.98 5.28 5.00
CA GLN A 88 4.98 6.26 4.59
C GLN A 88 4.53 7.70 4.89
N ALA A 89 5.45 8.55 5.33
CA ALA A 89 5.20 9.95 5.70
C ALA A 89 4.47 10.75 4.61
N GLU A 90 4.82 10.55 3.34
CA GLU A 90 4.23 11.27 2.21
C GLU A 90 2.74 10.99 2.04
N ILE A 91 2.28 9.79 2.42
CA ILE A 91 0.87 9.42 2.36
C ILE A 91 0.09 10.05 3.51
N TYR A 92 0.70 10.17 4.70
CA TYR A 92 0.09 10.95 5.79
C TYR A 92 -0.13 12.40 5.41
N LEU A 93 0.88 13.05 4.85
CA LEU A 93 0.78 14.45 4.46
C LEU A 93 -0.38 14.68 3.48
N ARG A 94 -0.57 13.77 2.51
CA ARG A 94 -1.71 13.83 1.58
C ARG A 94 -3.05 13.66 2.29
N ILE A 95 -3.15 12.72 3.23
CA ILE A 95 -4.40 12.46 3.95
C ILE A 95 -4.74 13.60 4.90
N LEU A 96 -3.75 14.11 5.65
CA LEU A 96 -3.89 15.23 6.59
C LEU A 96 -4.32 16.52 5.90
N SER A 97 -3.87 16.76 4.66
CA SER A 97 -4.31 17.92 3.86
C SER A 97 -5.82 17.96 3.64
N ASP A 98 -6.48 16.81 3.59
CA ASP A 98 -7.93 16.73 3.41
C ASP A 98 -8.69 16.49 4.72
N ASN A 99 -8.04 15.85 5.69
CA ASN A 99 -8.65 15.41 6.93
C ASN A 99 -7.69 15.67 8.11
N PRO A 100 -7.55 16.95 8.53
CA PRO A 100 -6.49 17.37 9.44
C PRO A 100 -6.61 16.77 10.84
N ASN A 101 -7.81 16.37 11.26
CA ASN A 101 -8.09 15.85 12.60
C ASN A 101 -8.23 14.32 12.64
N LEU A 102 -7.97 13.65 11.50
CA LEU A 102 -8.17 12.21 11.37
C LEU A 102 -7.37 11.40 12.37
N TYR A 103 -6.16 11.87 12.69
CA TYR A 103 -5.18 11.13 13.47
C TYR A 103 -4.99 11.66 14.89
N ASP A 104 -5.85 12.56 15.37
CA ASP A 104 -5.66 13.22 16.67
C ASP A 104 -5.58 12.21 17.82
N GLY A 105 -6.47 11.22 17.84
CA GLY A 105 -6.41 10.14 18.84
C GLY A 105 -5.16 9.26 18.73
N PHE A 106 -4.57 9.11 17.53
CA PHE A 106 -3.30 8.40 17.39
C PHE A 106 -2.14 9.24 17.91
N ILE A 107 -2.15 10.55 17.65
CA ILE A 107 -1.13 11.49 18.16
C ILE A 107 -1.12 11.47 19.70
N GLU A 108 -2.30 11.45 20.33
CA GLU A 108 -2.42 11.31 21.78
C GLU A 108 -1.76 10.00 22.28
N TRP A 109 -1.98 8.89 21.57
CA TRP A 109 -1.38 7.60 21.96
C TRP A 109 0.12 7.49 21.68
N GLU A 110 0.67 8.23 20.71
CA GLU A 110 2.11 8.23 20.43
C GLU A 110 2.94 8.76 21.61
N GLU A 111 2.34 9.54 22.53
CA GLU A 111 3.01 10.00 23.74
C GLU A 111 3.39 8.84 24.67
N GLU A 112 2.54 7.80 24.74
CA GLU A 112 2.76 6.62 25.56
C GLU A 112 3.46 5.50 24.78
N LEU A 113 3.07 5.29 23.52
CA LEU A 113 3.47 4.12 22.73
C LEU A 113 4.69 4.37 21.83
N GLY A 114 5.05 5.63 21.60
CA GLY A 114 6.11 6.03 20.68
C GLY A 114 5.62 6.26 19.24
N PRO A 115 6.56 6.49 18.30
CA PRO A 115 6.24 6.92 16.94
C PRO A 115 5.55 5.82 16.13
N SER A 116 4.54 6.20 15.37
CA SER A 116 3.73 5.27 14.57
C SER A 116 4.11 5.25 13.09
N VAL A 117 4.69 6.31 12.54
CA VAL A 117 5.01 6.40 11.10
C VAL A 117 6.29 5.61 10.77
N VAL A 118 6.32 4.99 9.59
CA VAL A 118 7.51 4.27 9.10
C VAL A 118 8.73 5.19 9.14
N GLY A 119 9.81 4.68 9.75
CA GLY A 119 11.03 5.45 10.00
C GLY A 119 11.12 6.06 11.40
N ASN A 120 10.25 5.64 12.33
CA ASN A 120 10.18 6.16 13.70
C ASN A 120 9.88 7.67 13.75
N ILE A 121 8.94 8.10 12.91
CA ILE A 121 8.50 9.49 12.81
C ILE A 121 7.19 9.64 13.60
N TYR A 122 7.03 10.75 14.32
CA TYR A 122 5.77 11.05 15.00
C TYR A 122 4.77 11.72 14.04
N LEU A 123 3.49 11.39 14.17
CA LEU A 123 2.42 12.03 13.40
C LEU A 123 2.27 13.51 13.75
N ARG A 124 2.50 13.91 15.01
CA ARG A 124 2.47 15.33 15.41
C ARG A 124 3.44 16.17 14.59
N ASP A 125 4.64 15.65 14.33
CA ASP A 125 5.68 16.37 13.61
C ASP A 125 5.27 16.59 12.14
N LEU A 126 4.64 15.59 11.52
CA LEU A 126 4.10 15.71 10.16
C LEU A 126 2.91 16.67 10.10
N LYS A 127 2.02 16.63 11.10
CA LYS A 127 0.88 17.54 11.18
C LYS A 127 1.33 19.00 11.33
N GLU A 128 2.30 19.26 12.20
CA GLU A 128 2.91 20.58 12.37
C GLU A 128 3.61 21.05 11.10
N GLN A 129 4.37 20.17 10.43
CA GLN A 129 5.03 20.49 9.17
C GLN A 129 4.03 20.97 8.12
N LEU A 130 2.90 20.27 7.99
CA LEU A 130 1.86 20.65 7.05
C LEU A 130 1.26 22.02 7.38
N GLN A 131 0.88 22.23 8.65
CA GLN A 131 0.31 23.49 9.13
C GLN A 131 1.25 24.68 8.90
N ARG A 132 2.56 24.51 9.13
CA ARG A 132 3.58 25.54 8.83
C ARG A 132 3.64 25.85 7.34
N SER A 133 3.65 24.81 6.49
CA SER A 133 3.69 24.98 5.04
C SER A 133 2.45 25.66 4.45
N GLU A 134 1.30 25.54 5.13
CA GLU A 134 0.05 26.21 4.74
C GLU A 134 0.02 27.67 5.21
N ALA A 135 0.61 27.98 6.37
CA ALA A 135 0.70 29.34 6.89
C ALA A 135 1.69 30.24 6.11
N GLU A 136 2.64 29.64 5.39
CA GLU A 136 3.64 30.34 4.57
C GLU A 136 3.17 30.60 3.11
N ARG A 137 1.96 30.16 2.73
CA ARG A 137 1.35 30.38 1.41
C ARG A 137 0.41 31.57 1.40
#